data_AF-A0A438IQP4-F1
#
_entry.id   AF-A0A438IQP4-F1
#
_cell.length_a   1.000
_cell.length_b   1.000
_cell.length_c   1.000
_cell.angle_alpha   90.00
_cell.angle_beta   90.00
_cell.angle_gamma   90.00
#
_symmetry.space_group_name_H-M   'P 1'
#
loop_
_entity.id
_entity.type
_entity.pdbx_description
1 polymer ?
#
loop_
_entity_poly.entity_id
_entity_poly.type
_entity_poly.pdbx_seq_one_letter_code
_entity_poly.pdbx_strand_id
1 'polypeptide(L)'
;MATASSAYLKLLQMGTKIVAVGRNYAAHAKELGNAVPKEPVLFLKPTSSYLENGGTIQVPYPLESLHHEVELAVVIGQKARDVPESAAMDYVGGTPIT
;
A
#
# COMPACT_ATOMS: atom_id res chain seq x y z
N MET A 1 15.77 19.74 0.74
CA MET A 1 14.69 18.98 1.42
C MET A 1 13.40 19.35 0.72
N ALA A 2 12.75 18.41 0.03
CA ALA A 2 11.42 18.65 -0.54
C ALA A 2 10.43 18.75 0.64
N THR A 3 9.68 19.84 0.72
CA THR A 3 8.61 19.98 1.70
C THR A 3 7.54 18.93 1.38
N ALA A 4 7.27 18.02 2.32
CA ALA A 4 6.22 17.04 2.16
C ALA A 4 4.87 17.73 1.87
N SER A 5 4.14 17.26 0.86
CA SER A 5 2.79 17.74 0.57
C SER A 5 1.89 17.58 1.80
N SER A 6 0.99 18.54 2.02
CA SER A 6 0.03 18.49 3.15
C SER A 6 -0.85 17.24 3.11
N ALA A 7 -1.08 16.65 1.92
CA ALA A 7 -1.81 15.40 1.76
C ALA A 7 -1.02 14.18 2.27
N TYR A 8 0.30 14.16 2.05
CA TYR A 8 1.19 13.09 2.53
C TYR A 8 1.25 13.06 4.06
N LEU A 9 1.44 14.23 4.69
CA LEU A 9 1.46 14.31 6.16
C LEU A 9 0.12 13.90 6.78
N LYS A 10 -1.00 14.30 6.17
CA LYS A 10 -2.34 13.85 6.60
C LYS A 10 -2.49 12.34 6.50
N LEU A 11 -1.97 11.70 5.46
CA LEU A 11 -2.02 10.23 5.33
C LEU A 11 -1.30 9.54 6.48
N LEU A 12 -0.09 9.98 6.80
CA LEU A 12 0.70 9.40 7.88
C LEU A 12 0.05 9.57 9.26
N GLN A 13 -0.61 10.71 9.49
CA GLN A 13 -1.23 11.03 10.77
C GLN A 13 -2.64 10.47 10.95
N MET A 14 -3.43 10.40 9.88
CA MET A 14 -4.86 10.06 9.94
C MET A 14 -5.20 8.71 9.32
N GLY A 15 -4.26 8.08 8.61
CA GLY A 15 -4.44 6.74 8.07
C GLY A 15 -4.82 5.75 9.16
N THR A 16 -5.82 4.92 8.89
CA THR A 16 -6.36 3.97 9.89
C THR A 16 -5.94 2.53 9.63
N LYS A 17 -5.59 2.19 8.39
CA LYS A 17 -5.16 0.86 7.96
C LYS A 17 -4.52 0.95 6.58
N ILE A 18 -3.70 -0.05 6.26
CA ILE A 18 -3.16 -0.30 4.92
C ILE A 18 -3.72 -1.66 4.50
N VAL A 19 -4.47 -1.69 3.40
CA VAL A 19 -4.93 -2.93 2.78
C VAL A 19 -4.06 -3.16 1.55
N ALA A 20 -3.31 -4.24 1.53
CA ALA A 20 -2.40 -4.59 0.44
C ALA A 20 -2.94 -5.77 -0.37
N VAL A 21 -2.52 -5.85 -1.64
CA VAL A 21 -3.00 -6.86 -2.60
C VAL A 21 -1.81 -7.68 -3.09
N GLY A 22 -1.76 -8.95 -2.70
CA GLY A 22 -0.72 -9.88 -3.13
C GLY A 22 -0.90 -10.35 -4.57
N ARG A 23 0.22 -10.55 -5.28
CA ARG A 23 0.27 -11.20 -6.62
C ARG A 23 -0.56 -10.47 -7.68
N ASN A 24 -0.66 -9.14 -7.58
CA ASN A 24 -1.46 -8.31 -8.49
C ASN A 24 -0.75 -7.92 -9.81
N TYR A 25 0.52 -8.34 -9.98
CA TYR A 25 1.25 -8.21 -11.25
C TYR A 25 1.52 -9.61 -11.82
N ALA A 26 0.95 -9.89 -13.00
CA ALA A 26 1.04 -11.22 -13.62
C ALA A 26 2.48 -11.68 -13.90
N ALA A 27 3.39 -10.75 -14.18
CA ALA A 27 4.82 -11.04 -14.36
C ALA A 27 5.48 -11.48 -13.04
N HIS A 28 5.17 -10.81 -11.93
CA HIS A 28 5.70 -11.13 -10.61
C HIS A 28 5.14 -12.45 -10.06
N ALA A 29 3.85 -12.75 -10.31
CA ALA A 29 3.27 -14.05 -9.97
C ALA A 29 4.02 -15.22 -10.65
N LYS A 30 4.38 -15.04 -11.93
CA LYS A 30 5.15 -16.04 -12.71
C LYS A 30 6.58 -16.21 -12.20
N GLU A 31 7.26 -15.13 -11.82
CA GLU A 31 8.63 -15.15 -11.30
C GLU A 31 8.77 -16.01 -10.04
N LEU A 32 7.78 -15.94 -9.15
CA LEU A 32 7.73 -16.74 -7.91
C LEU A 32 7.17 -18.16 -8.11
N GLY A 33 6.95 -18.59 -9.36
CA GLY A 33 6.38 -19.91 -9.68
C GLY A 33 4.93 -20.09 -9.23
N ASN A 34 4.19 -19.00 -9.01
CA ASN A 34 2.83 -19.03 -8.50
C ASN A 34 1.80 -18.91 -9.62
N ALA A 35 0.64 -19.54 -9.43
CA ALA A 35 -0.53 -19.27 -10.27
C ALA A 35 -1.05 -17.84 -10.02
N VAL A 36 -1.54 -17.18 -11.07
CA VAL A 36 -2.27 -15.92 -10.93
C VAL A 36 -3.59 -16.24 -10.21
N PRO A 37 -3.85 -15.62 -9.04
CA PRO A 37 -5.04 -15.91 -8.28
C PRO A 37 -6.29 -15.41 -9.02
N LYS A 38 -7.42 -16.15 -8.88
CA LYS A 38 -8.70 -15.77 -9.49
C LYS A 38 -9.43 -14.68 -8.72
N GLU A 39 -9.10 -14.53 -7.43
CA GLU A 39 -9.63 -13.53 -6.52
C GLU A 39 -8.47 -12.80 -5.84
N PRO A 40 -8.63 -11.52 -5.44
CA PRO A 40 -7.57 -10.76 -4.80
C PRO A 40 -7.12 -11.39 -3.47
N VAL A 41 -5.81 -11.52 -3.28
CA VAL A 41 -5.23 -11.91 -1.98
C VAL A 41 -5.03 -10.66 -1.16
N LEU A 42 -5.85 -10.47 -0.12
CA LEU A 42 -5.80 -9.29 0.73
C LEU A 42 -5.06 -9.56 2.04
N PHE A 43 -4.22 -8.62 2.46
CA PHE A 43 -3.59 -8.62 3.78
C PHE A 43 -3.50 -7.20 4.34
N LEU A 44 -3.23 -7.09 5.64
CA LEU A 44 -3.17 -5.82 6.35
C LEU A 44 -1.75 -5.50 6.78
N LYS A 45 -1.33 -4.25 6.58
CA LYS A 45 -0.19 -3.65 7.31
C LYS A 45 -0.72 -2.65 8.34
N PRO A 46 -0.17 -2.66 9.56
CA PRO A 46 -0.53 -1.66 10.56
C PRO A 46 0.06 -0.29 10.20
N THR A 47 -0.61 0.78 10.60
CA THR A 47 -0.13 2.16 10.39
C THR A 47 1.13 2.48 11.19
N SER A 48 1.41 1.73 12.27
CA SER A 48 2.69 1.75 12.98
C SER A 48 3.88 1.32 12.13
N SER A 49 3.65 0.74 10.94
CA SER A 49 4.70 0.38 9.98
C SER A 49 4.95 1.45 8.90
N TYR A 50 4.31 2.61 9.01
CA TYR A 50 4.66 3.77 8.18
C TYR A 50 6.07 4.25 8.50
N LEU A 51 6.74 4.73 7.47
CA LEU A 51 8.04 5.37 7.57
C LEU A 51 8.02 6.59 6.64
N GLU A 52 8.50 7.72 7.15
CA GLU A 52 8.64 8.93 6.35
C GLU A 52 9.67 8.73 5.25
N ASN A 53 9.52 9.46 4.14
CA ASN A 53 10.47 9.39 3.04
C ASN A 53 11.90 9.76 3.51
N GLY A 54 12.87 8.91 3.18
CA GLY A 54 14.25 9.03 3.68
C GLY A 54 14.48 8.51 5.10
N GLY A 55 13.45 7.97 5.77
CA GLY A 55 13.59 7.34 7.08
C GLY A 55 14.39 6.02 7.02
N THR A 56 14.89 5.61 8.18
CA THR A 56 15.68 4.37 8.33
C THR A 56 14.77 3.17 8.57
N ILE A 57 14.89 2.14 7.72
CA ILE A 57 14.19 0.86 7.90
C ILE A 57 14.85 0.10 9.06
N GLN A 58 14.08 -0.15 10.13
CA GLN A 58 14.52 -0.97 11.25
C GLN A 58 14.32 -2.45 10.90
N VAL A 59 15.43 -3.18 10.82
CA VAL A 59 15.43 -4.61 10.45
C VAL A 59 15.56 -5.45 11.73
N PRO A 60 14.60 -6.33 12.03
CA PRO A 60 14.67 -7.19 13.23
C PRO A 60 15.80 -8.23 13.09
N TYR A 61 16.34 -8.68 14.22
CA TYR A 61 17.35 -9.75 14.29
C TYR A 61 16.81 -10.95 15.09
N PRO A 62 17.06 -12.20 14.66
CA PRO A 62 17.75 -12.60 13.44
C PRO A 62 16.82 -12.52 12.21
N LEU A 63 17.39 -12.24 11.04
CA LEU A 63 16.67 -12.23 9.77
C LEU A 63 17.49 -12.95 8.71
N GLU A 64 16.85 -13.84 7.95
CA GLU A 64 17.48 -14.57 6.85
C GLU A 64 17.46 -13.79 5.54
N SER A 65 16.34 -13.13 5.22
CA SER A 65 16.18 -12.34 4.00
C SER A 65 15.27 -11.13 4.19
N LEU A 66 15.61 -10.04 3.50
CA LEU A 66 14.81 -8.82 3.40
C LEU A 66 14.53 -8.54 1.92
N HIS A 67 13.27 -8.34 1.58
CA HIS A 67 12.84 -8.02 0.23
C HIS A 67 12.25 -6.60 0.18
N HIS A 68 12.41 -5.95 -0.97
CA HIS A 68 11.75 -4.68 -1.25
C HIS A 68 10.68 -4.90 -2.31
N GLU A 69 9.53 -4.26 -2.15
CA GLU A 69 8.44 -4.28 -3.11
C GLU A 69 8.02 -2.81 -3.35
N VAL A 70 8.07 -2.39 -4.61
CA VAL A 70 7.58 -1.07 -5.04
C VAL A 70 6.15 -1.26 -5.53
N GLU A 71 5.21 -0.65 -4.82
CA GLU A 71 3.78 -0.77 -5.10
C GLU A 71 3.15 0.60 -5.38
N LEU A 72 2.11 0.61 -6.21
CA LEU A 72 1.23 1.76 -6.34
C LEU A 72 0.27 1.78 -5.15
N ALA A 73 0.33 2.85 -4.36
CA ALA A 73 -0.64 3.09 -3.30
C ALA A 73 -1.82 3.94 -3.81
N VAL A 74 -3.03 3.61 -3.33
CA VAL A 74 -4.25 4.39 -3.56
C VAL A 74 -4.79 4.86 -2.22
N VAL A 75 -4.99 6.16 -2.08
CA VAL A 75 -5.56 6.76 -0.87
C VAL A 75 -7.08 6.80 -1.00
N ILE A 76 -7.78 6.22 -0.03
CA ILE A 76 -9.24 6.28 0.04
C ILE A 76 -9.63 7.56 0.79
N GLY A 77 -10.28 8.49 0.09
CA GLY A 77 -10.56 9.84 0.58
C GLY A 77 -11.80 9.95 1.49
N GLN A 78 -12.69 8.96 1.44
CA GLN A 78 -13.95 8.95 2.19
C GLN A 78 -14.34 7.53 2.61
N LYS A 79 -15.22 7.40 3.62
CA LYS A 79 -15.68 6.07 4.09
C LYS A 79 -16.41 5.33 2.98
N ALA A 80 -15.94 4.13 2.65
CA ALA A 80 -16.54 3.22 1.68
C ALA A 80 -17.14 1.99 2.38
N ARG A 81 -18.33 1.58 1.95
CA ARG A 81 -18.98 0.32 2.36
C ARG A 81 -19.87 -0.14 1.21
N ASP A 82 -19.71 -1.39 0.79
CA ASP A 82 -20.52 -2.03 -0.25
C ASP A 82 -20.64 -1.18 -1.53
N VAL A 83 -19.54 -0.54 -1.93
CA VAL A 83 -19.48 0.39 -3.07
C VAL A 83 -19.47 -0.41 -4.38
N PRO A 84 -20.37 -0.11 -5.34
CA PRO A 84 -20.33 -0.76 -6.65
C PRO A 84 -19.09 -0.32 -7.44
N GLU A 85 -18.56 -1.22 -8.27
CA GLU A 85 -17.35 -0.97 -9.08
C GLU A 85 -17.45 0.31 -9.90
N SER A 86 -18.62 0.58 -10.49
CA SER A 86 -18.89 1.77 -11.30
C SER A 86 -18.74 3.10 -10.56
N ALA A 87 -18.82 3.09 -9.22
CA ALA A 87 -18.67 4.28 -8.38
C ALA A 87 -17.35 4.28 -7.59
N ALA A 88 -16.50 3.25 -7.74
CA ALA A 88 -15.31 3.09 -6.90
C ALA A 88 -14.33 4.27 -6.99
N MET A 89 -14.19 4.86 -8.18
CA MET A 89 -13.27 5.98 -8.41
C MET A 89 -13.68 7.26 -7.67
N ASP A 90 -14.96 7.44 -7.33
CA ASP A 90 -15.44 8.60 -6.57
C ASP A 90 -14.93 8.60 -5.10
N TYR A 91 -14.44 7.45 -4.63
CA TYR A 91 -13.90 7.28 -3.28
C TYR A 91 -12.37 7.44 -3.22
N VAL A 92 -11.70 7.55 -4.38
CA VAL A 92 -10.24 7.69 -4.46
C VAL A 92 -9.87 9.15 -4.21
N GLY A 93 -9.14 9.39 -3.12
CA GLY A 93 -8.61 10.71 -2.77
C GLY A 93 -7.30 11.06 -3.50
N GLY A 94 -6.74 10.11 -4.27
CA GLY A 94 -5.54 10.26 -5.07
C GLY A 94 -4.54 9.12 -4.87
N THR A 95 -3.40 9.22 -5.55
CA THR A 95 -2.23 8.39 -5.31
C THR A 95 -1.18 9.24 -4.59
N PRO A 96 -0.46 8.71 -3.58
CA PRO A 96 0.63 9.44 -2.96
C PRO A 96 1.80 9.42 -3.94
N ILE A 97 1.82 10.39 -4.86
CA ILE A 97 3.02 10.71 -5.64
C ILE A 97 3.87 11.62 -4.76
N THR A 98 5.14 11.25 -4.63
CA THR A 98 6.23 11.88 -3.85
C THR A 98 6.16 13.40 -3.76
#